data_AF-A0A3D2IAE3-F1
#
_entry.id   AF-A0A3D2IAE3-F1
#
_cell.length_a   1.000
_cell.length_b   1.000
_cell.length_c   1.000
_cell.angle_alpha   90.00
_cell.angle_beta   90.00
_cell.angle_gamma   90.00
#
_symmetry.space_group_name_H-M   'P 1'
#
loop_
_entity.id
_entity.type
_entity.pdbx_description
1 polymer ?
#
loop_
_entity_poly.entity_id
_entity_poly.type
_entity_poly.pdbx_seq_one_letter_code
_entity_poly.pdbx_strand_id
1 'polypeptide(L)'
;MSDLFEKSIKTLELPAVLELLSRHAVSDEAKARCLRLRPVTDAAAVEHLLDETDAAKTRLGLHGSPSFAGVKDVSQALNRADHG
;
A
#
# COMPACT_ATOMS: atom_id res chain seq x y z
N MET A 1 17.26 -7.34 -7.59
CA MET A 1 17.59 -7.19 -6.15
C MET A 1 18.55 -8.30 -5.77
N SER A 2 19.51 -8.04 -4.89
CA SER A 2 20.54 -9.03 -4.51
C SER A 2 20.07 -9.93 -3.36
N ASP A 3 20.69 -11.10 -3.20
CA ASP A 3 20.42 -11.98 -2.05
C ASP A 3 20.67 -11.30 -0.71
N LEU A 4 21.65 -10.39 -0.65
CA LEU A 4 21.92 -9.59 0.54
C LEU A 4 20.73 -8.68 0.86
N PHE A 5 20.11 -8.07 -0.16
CA PHE A 5 18.95 -7.21 0.01
C PHE A 5 17.75 -7.97 0.59
N GLU A 6 17.46 -9.17 0.08
CA GLU A 6 16.39 -10.02 0.62
C GLU A 6 16.69 -10.52 2.04
N LYS A 7 17.96 -10.79 2.38
CA LYS A 7 18.38 -11.09 3.75
C LYS A 7 18.16 -9.89 4.66
N SER A 8 18.55 -8.70 4.24
CA SER A 8 18.34 -7.45 5.01
C SER A 8 16.87 -7.18 5.26
N ILE A 9 15.99 -7.40 4.27
CA ILE A 9 14.53 -7.29 4.45
C ILE A 9 14.03 -8.17 5.60
N LYS A 10 14.50 -9.42 5.67
CA LYS A 10 14.13 -10.35 6.74
C LYS A 10 14.74 -9.93 8.08
N THR A 11 16.02 -9.59 8.11
CA THR A 11 16.72 -9.17 9.32
C THR A 11 16.14 -7.89 9.94
N LEU A 12 15.62 -6.98 9.12
CA LEU A 12 14.96 -5.76 9.57
C LEU A 12 13.47 -5.97 9.90
N GLU A 13 12.98 -7.22 9.89
CA GLU A 13 11.61 -7.57 10.25
C GLU A 13 10.54 -6.86 9.39
N LEU A 14 10.89 -6.45 8.16
CA LEU A 14 9.95 -5.78 7.26
C LEU A 14 8.66 -6.61 7.03
N PRO A 15 8.70 -7.95 6.83
CA PRO A 15 7.48 -8.74 6.71
C PRO A 15 6.52 -8.58 7.89
N ALA A 16 7.03 -8.57 9.13
CA ALA A 16 6.21 -8.39 10.33
C ALA A 16 5.60 -6.98 10.39
N VAL A 17 6.36 -5.95 9.99
CA VAL A 17 5.86 -4.58 9.89
C VAL A 17 4.74 -4.48 8.85
N LEU A 18 4.88 -5.14 7.69
CA LEU A 18 3.85 -5.14 6.65
C LEU A 18 2.59 -5.91 7.08
N GLU A 19 2.73 -6.97 7.87
CA GLU A 19 1.59 -7.64 8.51
C GLU A 19 0.84 -6.70 9.46
N LEU A 20 1.55 -5.95 10.30
CA LEU A 20 0.95 -4.94 11.17
C LEU A 20 0.22 -3.86 10.35
N LEU A 21 0.87 -3.35 9.30
CA LEU A 21 0.28 -2.37 8.39
C LEU A 21 -1.01 -2.89 7.75
N SER A 22 -1.02 -4.15 7.29
CA SER A 22 -2.19 -4.76 6.64
C SER A 22 -3.44 -4.75 7.52
N ARG A 23 -3.29 -4.79 8.85
CA ARG A 23 -4.43 -4.75 9.79
C ARG A 23 -5.17 -3.41 9.78
N HIS A 24 -4.52 -2.36 9.29
CA HIS A 24 -5.13 -1.04 9.12
C HIS A 24 -5.82 -0.85 7.77
N ALA A 25 -5.71 -1.82 6.84
CA ALA A 25 -6.38 -1.78 5.55
C ALA A 25 -7.78 -2.43 5.62
N VAL A 26 -8.76 -1.76 4.99
CA VAL A 26 -10.17 -2.17 5.04
C VAL A 26 -10.51 -3.27 4.04
N SER A 27 -10.01 -3.18 2.81
CA SER A 27 -10.28 -4.18 1.75
C SER A 27 -9.17 -5.20 1.61
N ASP A 28 -9.48 -6.39 1.11
CA ASP A 28 -8.50 -7.47 0.93
C ASP A 28 -7.43 -7.10 -0.09
N GLU A 29 -7.77 -6.35 -1.15
CA GLU A 29 -6.76 -5.84 -2.09
C GLU A 29 -5.86 -4.78 -1.44
N ALA A 30 -6.38 -3.95 -0.55
CA ALA A 30 -5.53 -3.01 0.20
C ALA A 30 -4.58 -3.76 1.15
N LYS A 31 -5.06 -4.79 1.86
CA LYS A 31 -4.20 -5.66 2.68
C LYS A 31 -3.11 -6.33 1.85
N ALA A 32 -3.48 -6.88 0.69
CA ALA A 32 -2.55 -7.54 -0.21
C ALA A 32 -1.51 -6.54 -0.77
N ARG A 33 -1.90 -5.29 -1.06
CA ARG A 33 -0.97 -4.21 -1.41
C ARG A 33 0.02 -3.90 -0.29
N CYS A 34 -0.44 -3.79 0.96
CA CYS A 34 0.45 -3.59 2.12
C CYS A 34 1.51 -4.70 2.19
N LEU A 35 1.12 -5.97 2.04
CA LEU A 35 2.04 -7.12 2.13
C LEU A 35 3.05 -7.21 0.97
N ARG A 36 2.72 -6.64 -0.19
CA ARG A 36 3.59 -6.62 -1.37
C ARG A 36 4.52 -5.41 -1.44
N LEU A 37 4.45 -4.47 -0.50
CA LEU A 37 5.34 -3.32 -0.48
C LEU A 37 6.81 -3.75 -0.48
N ARG A 38 7.62 -3.00 -1.22
CA ARG A 38 9.07 -3.19 -1.34
C ARG A 38 9.76 -1.83 -1.32
N PRO A 39 10.98 -1.74 -0.77
CA PRO A 39 11.73 -0.49 -0.79
C PRO A 39 11.99 -0.06 -2.24
N VAL A 40 11.76 1.21 -2.53
CA VAL A 40 12.05 1.83 -3.82
C VAL A 40 13.44 2.45 -3.77
N THR A 41 14.21 2.33 -4.84
CA THR A 41 15.60 2.81 -4.92
C THR A 41 15.77 4.01 -5.86
N ASP A 42 14.73 4.36 -6.62
CA ASP A 42 14.69 5.57 -7.43
C ASP A 42 14.26 6.77 -6.58
N ALA A 43 15.04 7.85 -6.60
CA ALA A 43 14.83 8.99 -5.73
C ALA A 43 13.51 9.72 -6.02
N ALA A 44 13.18 9.95 -7.29
CA ALA A 44 11.95 10.64 -7.68
C ALA A 44 10.71 9.84 -7.27
N ALA A 45 10.74 8.51 -7.46
CA ALA A 45 9.66 7.64 -7.00
C ALA A 45 9.53 7.61 -5.47
N VAL A 46 10.65 7.64 -4.73
CA VAL A 46 10.62 7.74 -3.25
C VAL A 46 10.01 9.05 -2.80
N GLU A 47 10.44 10.18 -3.38
CA GLU A 47 9.90 11.51 -3.06
C GLU A 47 8.40 11.58 -3.33
N HIS A 48 7.96 11.05 -4.47
CA HIS A 48 6.55 11.02 -4.81
C HIS A 48 5.71 10.20 -3.82
N LEU A 49 6.15 8.99 -3.44
CA LEU A 49 5.44 8.15 -2.48
C LEU A 49 5.37 8.78 -1.08
N LEU A 50 6.43 9.49 -0.67
CA LEU A 50 6.44 10.23 0.60
C LEU A 50 5.46 11.42 0.55
N ASP A 51 5.46 12.19 -0.54
CA ASP A 51 4.53 13.31 -0.72
C ASP A 51 3.06 12.86 -0.69
N GLU A 52 2.72 11.76 -1.38
CA GLU A 52 1.37 11.18 -1.32
C GLU A 52 0.97 10.78 0.11
N THR A 53 1.90 10.19 0.87
CA THR A 53 1.67 9.76 2.24
C THR A 53 1.47 10.96 3.17
N ASP A 54 2.28 12.00 3.04
CA ASP A 54 2.19 13.23 3.84
C ASP A 54 0.91 14.01 3.53
N ALA A 55 0.54 14.11 2.25
CA ALA A 55 -0.72 14.70 1.82
C ALA A 55 -1.93 13.95 2.41
N ALA A 56 -1.91 12.61 2.37
CA ALA A 56 -2.96 11.79 2.98
C ALA A 56 -3.05 12.01 4.49
N LYS A 57 -1.93 11.96 5.20
CA LYS A 57 -1.87 12.20 6.66
C LYS A 57 -2.41 13.58 7.03
N THR A 58 -2.05 14.61 6.26
CA THR A 58 -2.52 15.99 6.46
C THR A 58 -4.04 16.08 6.31
N ARG A 59 -4.59 15.48 5.25
CA ARG A 59 -6.04 15.45 5.02
C ARG A 59 -6.79 14.69 6.13
N LEU A 60 -6.27 13.55 6.58
CA LEU A 60 -6.84 12.78 7.68
C LEU A 60 -6.88 13.60 8.98
N GLY A 61 -5.83 14.38 9.26
CA GLY A 61 -5.79 15.26 10.42
C GLY A 61 -6.78 16.43 10.36
N LEU A 62 -7.01 16.99 9.16
CA LEU A 62 -7.90 18.15 8.96
C LEU A 62 -9.38 17.75 8.87
N HIS A 63 -9.69 16.63 8.23
CA HIS A 63 -11.06 16.24 7.88
C HIS A 63 -11.55 14.98 8.59
N GLY A 64 -10.68 14.33 9.37
CA GLY A 64 -10.93 13.00 9.91
C GLY A 64 -10.79 11.91 8.85
N SER A 65 -10.90 10.67 9.30
CA SER A 65 -10.83 9.51 8.41
C SER A 65 -12.14 9.31 7.66
N PRO A 66 -12.16 9.38 6.31
CA PRO A 66 -13.33 8.97 5.56
C PRO A 66 -13.60 7.48 5.81
N SER A 67 -14.87 7.10 5.87
CA SER A 67 -15.23 5.69 5.96
C SER A 67 -14.98 5.01 4.61
N PHE A 68 -14.11 4.00 4.61
CA PHE A 68 -13.94 3.09 3.48
C PHE A 68 -14.73 1.78 3.66
N ALA A 69 -15.67 1.75 4.63
CA ALA A 69 -16.52 0.59 4.84
C ALA A 69 -17.43 0.37 3.61
N GLY A 70 -17.46 -0.86 3.10
CA GLY A 70 -18.30 -1.23 1.95
C GLY A 70 -17.64 -1.06 0.58
N VAL A 71 -16.35 -0.68 0.51
CA VAL A 71 -15.59 -0.72 -0.75
C VAL A 71 -15.50 -2.16 -1.25
N LYS A 72 -15.96 -2.39 -2.49
CA LYS A 72 -15.92 -3.69 -3.18
C LYS A 72 -14.94 -3.63 -4.35
N ASP A 73 -14.33 -4.76 -4.65
CA ASP A 73 -13.51 -4.90 -5.85
C ASP A 73 -14.42 -4.87 -7.10
N VAL A 74 -14.16 -3.91 -7.99
CA VAL A 74 -14.89 -3.72 -9.24
C VAL A 74 -14.06 -4.12 -10.46
N SER A 75 -12.84 -4.65 -10.26
CA SER A 75 -11.89 -4.97 -11.34
C SER A 75 -12.48 -5.94 -12.37
N GLN A 76 -13.23 -6.96 -11.92
CA GLN A 76 -13.90 -7.89 -12.83
C GLN A 76 -15.04 -7.25 -13.63
N ALA A 77 -15.80 -6.34 -13.02
CA ALA A 77 -16.88 -5.64 -13.72
C ALA A 77 -16.31 -4.70 -14.78
N LEU A 78 -15.20 -4.02 -14.47
CA LEU A 78 -14.48 -3.16 -15.41
C LEU A 78 -13.89 -3.97 -16.57
N ASN A 79 -13.21 -5.08 -16.28
CA ASN A 79 -12.66 -5.95 -17.32
C ASN A 79 -13.73 -6.46 -18.29
N ARG A 80 -14.90 -6.87 -17.78
CA ARG A 80 -16.04 -7.25 -18.63
C ARG A 80 -16.57 -6.09 -19.48
N ALA A 81 -16.59 -4.87 -18.97
CA ALA A 81 -17.01 -3.70 -19.72
C ALA A 81 -16.03 -3.35 -20.85
N ASP A 82 -14.72 -3.52 -20.61
CA ASP A 82 -13.68 -3.28 -21.62
C ASP A 82 -13.68 -4.33 -22.74
N HIS A 83 -14.11 -5.56 -22.46
CA HIS A 83 -14.14 -6.68 -23.40
C HIS A 83 -15.55 -6.97 -23.99
N GLY A 84 -16.52 -6.07 -23.76
CA GLY A 84 -17.93 -6.22 -24.16
C GLY A 84 -18.14 -6.67 -25.59
#